data_AF-A0A1Q5RKL3-F1
#
_entry.id   AF-A0A1Q5RKL3-F1
#
_cell.length_a   1.000
_cell.length_b   1.000
_cell.length_c   1.000
_cell.angle_alpha   90.00
_cell.angle_beta   90.00
_cell.angle_gamma   90.00
#
_symmetry.space_group_name_H-M   'P 1'
#
loop_
_entity.id
_entity.type
_entity.pdbx_description
1 polymer ?
#
loop_
_entity_poly.entity_id
_entity_poly.type
_entity_poly.pdbx_seq_one_letter_code
_entity_poly.pdbx_strand_id
1 'polypeptide(L)'
;MCLLGPVPPRTPGRSDAQVPSDTERGASKYGRIPFVYFYQDDAAADPAFGLLDIELAIQRRGPEDFVCEVYAVGDGYQSGHGASTPEPLLFEFRGRGRTIAKAEWRYPTVLSGHMDALTFSIALALSDEEFGLLDSVLLPPARAEVTVCLE
;
A
#
# COMPACT_ATOMS: atom_id res chain seq x y z
N MET A 1 9.85 0.55 -5.46
CA MET A 1 9.34 -0.42 -6.46
C MET A 1 9.41 -1.81 -5.83
N CYS A 2 8.38 -2.63 -6.01
CA CYS A 2 8.40 -4.05 -5.65
C CYS A 2 8.00 -4.91 -6.84
N LEU A 3 8.45 -6.17 -6.86
CA LEU A 3 8.03 -7.15 -7.86
C LEU A 3 6.72 -7.82 -7.43
N LEU A 4 5.89 -8.13 -8.41
CA LEU A 4 4.68 -8.91 -8.20
C LEU A 4 4.97 -10.40 -8.36
N GLY A 5 4.43 -11.20 -7.45
CA GLY A 5 4.61 -12.65 -7.41
C GLY A 5 3.35 -13.38 -6.96
N PRO A 6 3.46 -14.69 -6.66
CA PRO A 6 2.35 -15.46 -6.10
C PRO A 6 2.02 -14.97 -4.68
N VAL A 7 0.76 -15.14 -4.27
CA VAL A 7 0.35 -14.91 -2.89
C VAL A 7 1.11 -15.87 -1.96
N PRO A 8 1.76 -15.38 -0.88
CA PRO A 8 2.43 -16.25 0.06
C PRO A 8 1.43 -17.18 0.79
N PRO A 9 1.87 -18.34 1.31
CA PRO A 9 1.02 -19.17 2.15
C PRO A 9 0.43 -18.37 3.29
N ARG A 10 -0.87 -18.54 3.56
CA ARG A 10 -1.50 -17.89 4.70
C ARG A 10 -0.84 -18.35 5.98
N THR A 11 -0.44 -17.39 6.81
CA THR A 11 0.17 -17.69 8.11
C THR A 11 -0.94 -18.06 9.09
N PRO A 12 -1.02 -19.31 9.58
CA PRO A 12 -2.06 -19.70 10.53
C PRO A 12 -1.92 -18.92 11.83
N GLY A 13 -3.04 -18.44 12.38
CA GLY A 13 -3.05 -17.68 13.64
C GLY A 13 -2.54 -16.24 13.54
N ARG A 14 -2.19 -15.76 12.35
CA ARG A 14 -1.93 -14.33 12.10
C ARG A 14 -3.23 -13.54 12.37
N SER A 15 -3.15 -12.57 13.29
CA SER A 15 -4.30 -11.80 13.77
C SER A 15 -4.65 -10.61 12.88
N ASP A 16 -3.67 -10.11 12.14
CA ASP A 16 -3.83 -9.01 11.20
C ASP A 16 -4.29 -9.50 9.81
N ALA A 17 -4.86 -8.56 9.05
CA ALA A 17 -5.42 -8.85 7.74
C ALA A 17 -4.33 -9.33 6.77
N GLN A 18 -4.70 -10.29 5.92
CA GLN A 18 -3.85 -10.78 4.83
C GLN A 18 -4.51 -10.43 3.51
N VAL A 19 -3.71 -9.98 2.53
CA VAL A 19 -4.18 -9.65 1.18
C VAL A 19 -3.70 -10.72 0.18
N PRO A 20 -4.57 -11.20 -0.74
CA PRO A 20 -5.98 -10.86 -0.83
C PRO A 20 -6.78 -11.43 0.36
N SER A 21 -7.87 -10.75 0.71
CA SER A 21 -8.74 -11.08 1.84
C SER A 21 -9.37 -12.47 1.70
N ASP A 22 -9.51 -12.95 0.46
CA ASP A 22 -10.04 -14.26 0.11
C ASP A 22 -9.35 -14.77 -1.16
N THR A 23 -8.45 -15.75 -1.02
CA THR A 23 -7.69 -16.32 -2.14
C THR A 23 -8.54 -17.17 -3.09
N GLU A 24 -9.74 -17.59 -2.69
CA GLU A 24 -10.60 -18.47 -3.49
C GLU A 24 -11.35 -17.72 -4.60
N ARG A 25 -11.41 -16.38 -4.52
CA ARG A 25 -12.14 -15.54 -5.49
C ARG A 25 -11.49 -15.45 -6.86
N GLY A 26 -10.21 -15.79 -6.96
CA GLY A 26 -9.53 -15.91 -8.24
C GLY A 26 -8.04 -15.61 -8.21
N ALA A 27 -7.43 -15.68 -9.39
CA ALA A 27 -6.00 -15.50 -9.59
C ALA A 27 -5.54 -14.13 -9.05
N SER A 28 -4.42 -14.13 -8.35
CA SER A 28 -3.91 -12.97 -7.65
C SER A 28 -2.42 -12.74 -7.91
N LYS A 29 -2.02 -11.47 -7.96
CA LYS A 29 -0.62 -11.03 -7.98
C LYS A 29 -0.34 -10.24 -6.71
N TYR A 30 0.67 -10.63 -5.97
CA TYR A 30 1.00 -10.09 -4.66
C TYR A 30 2.32 -9.33 -4.69
N GLY A 31 2.41 -8.23 -3.94
CA GLY A 31 3.64 -7.50 -3.72
C GLY A 31 3.74 -6.99 -2.28
N ARG A 32 4.96 -6.71 -1.82
CA ARG A 32 5.22 -6.08 -0.53
C ARG A 32 6.22 -4.95 -0.68
N ILE A 33 5.90 -3.80 -0.09
CA ILE A 33 6.80 -2.65 0.07
C ILE A 33 7.07 -2.54 1.57
N PRO A 34 8.29 -2.84 2.04
CA PRO A 34 8.53 -3.07 3.46
C PRO A 34 8.44 -1.80 4.31
N PHE A 35 8.97 -0.68 3.83
CA PHE A 35 9.00 0.56 4.59
C PHE A 35 8.75 1.76 3.68
N VAL A 36 7.79 2.60 4.07
CA VAL A 36 7.53 3.89 3.44
C VAL A 36 7.54 4.95 4.53
N TYR A 37 8.60 5.75 4.56
CA TYR A 37 8.78 6.79 5.57
C TYR A 37 8.59 8.17 4.98
N PHE A 38 8.00 9.05 5.79
CA PHE A 38 7.87 10.46 5.51
C PHE A 38 8.84 11.22 6.40
N TYR A 39 9.62 12.09 5.79
CA TYR A 39 10.60 12.93 6.46
C TYR A 39 10.12 14.38 6.42
N GLN A 40 10.36 15.10 7.50
CA GLN A 40 10.12 16.54 7.50
C GLN A 40 11.18 17.22 6.62
N ASP A 41 10.77 18.26 5.89
CA ASP A 41 11.71 19.11 5.16
C ASP A 41 12.78 19.64 6.12
N ASP A 42 14.05 19.58 5.70
CA ASP A 42 15.24 19.97 6.47
C ASP A 42 15.59 19.09 7.71
N ALA A 43 14.84 18.01 7.98
CA ALA A 43 15.14 17.05 9.05
C ALA A 43 15.14 15.60 8.52
N ALA A 44 16.16 15.24 7.75
CA ALA A 44 16.29 13.93 7.12
C ALA A 44 16.82 12.80 8.03
N ALA A 45 17.21 13.12 9.27
CA ALA A 45 17.83 12.15 10.17
C ALA A 45 16.82 11.13 10.71
N ASP A 46 15.61 11.57 11.04
CA ASP A 46 14.57 10.73 11.64
C ASP A 46 13.26 10.85 10.83
N PRO A 47 12.57 9.73 10.55
CA PRO A 47 11.24 9.79 9.95
C PRO A 47 10.26 10.45 10.91
N ALA A 48 9.32 11.23 10.40
CA ALA A 48 8.22 11.77 11.20
C ALA A 48 7.17 10.68 11.48
N PHE A 49 6.84 9.90 10.46
CA PHE A 49 5.98 8.72 10.53
C PHE A 49 6.22 7.85 9.30
N GLY A 50 5.60 6.68 9.26
CA GLY A 50 5.64 5.79 8.11
C GLY A 50 4.50 4.80 8.04
N LEU A 51 4.57 4.01 6.97
CA LEU A 51 3.76 2.83 6.72
C LEU A 51 4.70 1.65 6.59
N LEU A 52 4.54 0.70 7.49
CA LEU A 52 5.29 -0.55 7.52
C LEU A 52 4.50 -1.61 6.75
N ASP A 53 5.23 -2.46 6.05
CA ASP A 53 4.74 -3.67 5.44
C ASP A 53 3.48 -3.44 4.60
N ILE A 54 3.56 -2.52 3.64
CA ILE A 54 2.50 -2.35 2.66
C ILE A 54 2.47 -3.62 1.79
N GLU A 55 1.58 -4.53 2.16
CA GLU A 55 1.22 -5.70 1.39
C GLU A 55 0.09 -5.31 0.44
N LEU A 56 0.19 -5.75 -0.81
CA LEU A 56 -0.85 -5.52 -1.80
C LEU A 56 -1.12 -6.76 -2.62
N ALA A 57 -2.37 -6.95 -3.02
CA ALA A 57 -2.79 -8.00 -3.92
C ALA A 57 -3.73 -7.43 -5.00
N ILE A 58 -3.42 -7.70 -6.26
CA ILE A 58 -4.33 -7.48 -7.39
C ILE A 58 -5.00 -8.82 -7.69
N GLN A 59 -6.31 -8.90 -7.46
CA GLN A 59 -7.09 -10.12 -7.64
C GLN A 59 -8.09 -9.95 -8.77
N ARG A 60 -8.13 -10.95 -9.66
CA ARG A 60 -9.20 -11.12 -10.63
C ARG A 60 -10.40 -11.79 -9.96
N ARG A 61 -11.53 -11.10 -9.84
CA ARG A 61 -12.77 -11.59 -9.21
C ARG A 61 -13.85 -11.99 -10.21
N GLY A 62 -13.65 -11.65 -11.47
CA GLY A 62 -14.52 -12.03 -12.59
C GLY A 62 -13.88 -11.64 -13.92
N PRO A 63 -14.58 -11.80 -15.05
CA PRO A 63 -14.18 -11.18 -16.31
C PRO A 63 -14.17 -9.65 -16.15
N GLU A 64 -13.03 -9.02 -16.40
CA GLU A 64 -12.84 -7.56 -16.28
C GLU A 64 -13.11 -6.95 -14.89
N ASP A 65 -13.31 -7.78 -13.87
CA ASP A 65 -13.45 -7.36 -12.47
C ASP A 65 -12.15 -7.64 -11.73
N PHE A 66 -11.38 -6.57 -11.50
CA PHE A 66 -10.12 -6.61 -10.80
C PHE A 66 -10.17 -5.70 -9.58
N VAL A 67 -9.69 -6.20 -8.44
CA VAL A 67 -9.63 -5.44 -7.21
C VAL A 67 -8.19 -5.44 -6.68
N CYS A 68 -7.71 -4.25 -6.33
CA CYS A 68 -6.52 -4.09 -5.53
C CYS A 68 -6.92 -4.02 -4.06
N GLU A 69 -6.35 -4.89 -3.25
CA GLU A 69 -6.43 -4.84 -1.78
C GLU A 69 -5.05 -4.50 -1.23
N VAL A 70 -5.01 -3.63 -0.23
CA VAL A 70 -3.80 -3.22 0.48
C VAL A 70 -4.00 -3.43 1.97
N TYR A 71 -2.96 -3.90 2.63
CA TYR A 71 -2.79 -3.93 4.07
C TYR A 71 -1.47 -3.23 4.41
N ALA A 72 -1.45 -2.42 5.46
CA ALA A 72 -0.23 -1.82 6.00
C ALA A 72 -0.39 -1.59 7.50
N VAL A 73 0.72 -1.33 8.18
CA VAL A 73 0.73 -0.84 9.57
C VAL A 73 1.21 0.61 9.58
N GLY A 74 0.40 1.52 10.09
CA GLY A 74 0.84 2.89 10.39
C GLY A 74 1.76 2.90 11.60
N ASP A 75 2.89 3.60 11.50
CA ASP A 75 3.88 3.75 12.57
C ASP A 75 4.30 5.23 12.68
N GLY A 76 3.88 5.91 13.75
CA GLY A 76 4.26 7.31 14.01
C GLY A 76 5.50 7.40 14.92
N TYR A 77 6.52 8.16 14.51
CA TYR A 77 7.86 8.12 15.13
C TYR A 77 8.17 9.29 16.09
N GLN A 78 7.29 10.26 16.26
CA GLN A 78 7.50 11.43 17.13
C GLN A 78 6.16 11.94 17.68
N SER A 79 6.11 12.47 18.91
CA SER A 79 4.90 12.99 19.59
C SER A 79 4.03 13.87 18.66
N GLY A 80 3.11 13.26 17.91
CA GLY A 80 2.54 13.91 16.73
C GLY A 80 1.77 12.93 15.84
N HIS A 81 1.39 13.39 14.65
CA HIS A 81 0.67 12.58 13.67
C HIS A 81 0.94 12.98 12.22
N GLY A 82 0.77 12.01 11.31
CA GLY A 82 0.94 12.19 9.87
C GLY A 82 -0.35 11.86 9.10
N ALA A 83 -0.68 12.61 8.05
CA ALA A 83 -1.90 12.39 7.26
C ALA A 83 -1.70 12.60 5.76
N SER A 84 -2.44 11.85 4.95
CA SER A 84 -2.43 11.96 3.48
C SER A 84 -3.31 13.12 2.95
N THR A 85 -3.61 14.13 3.77
CA THR A 85 -4.46 15.26 3.38
C THR A 85 -3.92 15.95 2.12
N PRO A 86 -2.61 16.28 2.02
CA PRO A 86 -2.08 16.98 0.86
C PRO A 86 -2.21 16.17 -0.43
N GLU A 87 -1.78 14.90 -0.43
CA GLU A 87 -1.92 14.01 -1.58
C GLU A 87 -2.02 12.53 -1.17
N PRO A 88 -2.70 11.69 -1.98
CA PRO A 88 -2.75 10.25 -1.75
C PRO A 88 -1.41 9.58 -2.04
N LEU A 89 -1.23 8.37 -1.52
CA LEU A 89 -0.27 7.45 -2.10
C LEU A 89 -0.75 6.96 -3.46
N LEU A 90 0.13 7.01 -4.45
CA LEU A 90 -0.15 6.51 -5.80
C LEU A 90 0.55 5.17 -6.02
N PHE A 91 -0.21 4.10 -6.17
CA PHE A 91 0.32 2.83 -6.66
C PHE A 91 0.26 2.80 -8.18
N GLU A 92 1.43 2.74 -8.83
CA GLU A 92 1.53 2.51 -10.27
C GLU A 92 1.81 1.02 -10.54
N PHE A 93 0.81 0.32 -11.05
CA PHE A 93 0.94 -1.08 -11.46
C PHE A 93 1.55 -1.12 -12.86
N ARG A 94 2.71 -1.78 -12.99
CA ARG A 94 3.54 -1.74 -14.18
C ARG A 94 3.65 -3.13 -14.82
N GLY A 95 3.85 -3.11 -16.13
CA GLY A 95 4.17 -4.28 -16.93
C GLY A 95 4.92 -3.86 -18.17
N ARG A 96 5.98 -4.61 -18.53
CA ARG A 96 6.84 -4.29 -19.70
C ARG A 96 7.39 -2.86 -19.68
N GLY A 97 7.74 -2.35 -18.49
CA GLY A 97 8.35 -1.04 -18.32
C GLY A 97 7.40 0.16 -18.43
N ARG A 98 6.09 -0.02 -18.58
CA ARG A 98 5.09 1.06 -18.59
C ARG A 98 4.06 0.90 -17.48
N THR A 99 3.41 2.00 -17.10
CA THR A 99 2.27 1.97 -16.19
C THR A 99 1.03 1.48 -16.93
N ILE A 100 0.37 0.48 -16.36
CA ILE A 100 -0.83 -0.18 -16.91
C ILE A 100 -2.07 0.29 -16.15
N ALA A 101 -2.01 0.33 -14.82
CA ALA A 101 -3.09 0.82 -13.97
C ALA A 101 -2.54 1.66 -12.81
N LYS A 102 -3.44 2.41 -12.18
CA LYS A 102 -3.14 3.25 -11.01
C LYS A 102 -4.19 3.06 -9.92
N ALA A 103 -3.77 3.12 -8.66
CA ALA A 103 -4.66 3.25 -7.51
C ALA A 103 -4.19 4.39 -6.61
N GLU A 104 -5.13 5.21 -6.17
CA GLU A 104 -4.88 6.29 -5.22
C GLU A 104 -5.43 5.91 -3.86
N TRP A 105 -4.59 5.96 -2.84
CA TRP A 105 -4.98 5.68 -1.47
C TRP A 105 -4.74 6.90 -0.59
N ARG A 106 -5.85 7.49 -0.09
CA ARG A 106 -5.82 8.45 1.02
C ARG A 106 -5.88 7.68 2.34
N TYR A 107 -4.72 7.39 2.91
CA TYR A 107 -4.62 6.68 4.18
C TYR A 107 -5.07 7.60 5.35
N PRO A 108 -5.69 7.03 6.41
CA PRO A 108 -6.11 7.81 7.57
C PRO A 108 -4.90 8.35 8.34
N THR A 109 -5.15 9.27 9.27
CA THR A 109 -4.11 9.82 10.14
C THR A 109 -3.37 8.71 10.90
N VAL A 110 -2.04 8.69 10.79
CA VAL A 110 -1.13 7.81 11.51
C VAL A 110 -0.68 8.53 12.79
N LEU A 111 -0.95 7.92 13.95
CA LEU A 111 -0.66 8.50 15.25
C LEU A 111 0.67 7.99 15.83
N SER A 112 1.42 8.86 16.48
CA SER A 112 2.62 8.46 17.22
C SER A 112 2.31 7.57 18.41
N GLY A 113 3.14 6.55 18.62
CA GLY A 113 2.97 5.58 19.71
C GLY A 113 1.84 4.56 19.46
N HIS A 114 1.27 4.55 18.25
CA HIS A 114 0.27 3.59 17.82
C HIS A 114 0.78 2.78 16.62
N MET A 115 0.45 1.48 16.61
CA MET A 115 0.63 0.61 15.46
C MET A 115 -0.75 0.25 14.92
N ASP A 116 -1.24 1.03 13.97
CA ASP A 116 -2.61 0.89 13.46
C ASP A 116 -2.62 0.06 12.18
N ALA A 117 -3.44 -1.00 12.17
CA ALA A 117 -3.69 -1.79 10.98
C ALA A 117 -4.57 -0.99 10.00
N LEU A 118 -4.03 -0.73 8.81
CA LEU A 118 -4.70 0.03 7.76
C LEU A 118 -5.03 -0.89 6.59
N THR A 119 -6.25 -0.80 6.08
CA THR A 119 -6.67 -1.55 4.89
C THR A 119 -7.26 -0.61 3.84
N PHE A 120 -7.13 -1.00 2.57
CA PHE A 120 -7.68 -0.27 1.45
C PHE A 120 -8.07 -1.25 0.34
N SER A 121 -9.19 -0.97 -0.33
CA SER A 121 -9.68 -1.79 -1.44
C SER A 121 -10.27 -0.89 -2.51
N ILE A 122 -9.86 -1.12 -3.77
CA ILE A 122 -10.36 -0.35 -4.91
C ILE A 122 -10.44 -1.24 -6.16
N ALA A 123 -11.44 -1.00 -7.00
CA ALA A 123 -11.50 -1.61 -8.32
C ALA A 123 -10.40 -1.04 -9.22
N LEU A 124 -9.78 -1.89 -10.04
CA LEU A 124 -8.83 -1.50 -11.06
C LEU A 124 -9.45 -1.69 -12.44
N ALA A 125 -9.42 -0.63 -13.26
CA ALA A 125 -9.74 -0.74 -14.68
C ALA A 125 -8.60 -1.49 -15.38
N LEU A 126 -8.79 -2.78 -15.62
CA LEU A 126 -7.84 -3.68 -16.25
C LEU A 126 -8.59 -4.63 -17.18
N SER A 127 -7.98 -4.96 -18.31
CA SER A 127 -8.34 -6.16 -19.09
C SER A 127 -7.60 -7.40 -18.58
N ASP A 128 -8.05 -8.58 -19.00
CA ASP A 128 -7.36 -9.86 -18.71
C ASP A 128 -5.92 -9.88 -19.25
N GLU A 129 -5.68 -9.31 -20.43
CA GLU A 129 -4.35 -9.22 -21.02
C GLU A 129 -3.44 -8.32 -20.15
N GLU A 130 -3.93 -7.14 -19.78
CA GLU A 130 -3.20 -6.19 -18.94
C GLU A 130 -2.87 -6.76 -17.56
N PHE A 131 -3.82 -7.46 -16.94
CA PHE A 131 -3.57 -8.20 -15.71
C PHE A 131 -2.45 -9.22 -15.88
N GLY A 132 -2.43 -9.96 -17.00
CA GLY A 132 -1.36 -10.88 -17.37
C GLY A 132 0.01 -10.21 -17.44
N LEU A 133 0.07 -8.96 -17.91
CA LEU A 133 1.31 -8.20 -18.07
C LEU A 133 1.89 -7.60 -16.80
N LEU A 134 1.10 -7.46 -15.72
CA LEU A 134 1.59 -6.85 -14.47
C LEU A 134 2.80 -7.61 -13.90
N ASP A 135 3.91 -6.92 -13.66
CA ASP A 135 5.16 -7.50 -13.13
C ASP A 135 5.69 -6.79 -11.89
N SER A 136 5.26 -5.55 -11.64
CA SER A 136 5.80 -4.73 -10.57
C SER A 136 4.85 -3.62 -10.14
N VAL A 137 5.09 -3.08 -8.96
CA VAL A 137 4.42 -1.86 -8.47
C VAL A 137 5.47 -0.82 -8.15
N LEU A 138 5.26 0.38 -8.66
CA LEU A 138 6.01 1.56 -8.27
C LEU A 138 5.14 2.40 -7.33
N LEU A 139 5.74 2.83 -6.23
CA LEU A 139 5.19 3.83 -5.33
C LEU A 139 6.06 5.09 -5.52
N PRO A 140 5.58 6.10 -6.28
CA PRO A 140 6.29 7.37 -6.40
C PRO A 140 6.32 8.11 -5.05
N PRO A 141 7.24 9.10 -4.90
CA PRO A 141 7.23 9.98 -3.73
C PRO A 141 5.88 10.68 -3.57
N ALA A 142 5.49 10.90 -2.32
CA ALA A 142 4.28 11.64 -1.94
C ALA A 142 4.56 12.56 -0.75
N ARG A 143 3.77 13.61 -0.62
CA ARG A 143 3.74 14.57 0.48
C ARG A 143 2.65 14.20 1.46
N ALA A 144 2.95 14.46 2.72
CA ALA A 144 2.01 14.30 3.81
C ALA A 144 2.02 15.54 4.70
N GLU A 145 0.91 15.73 5.40
CA GLU A 145 0.83 16.67 6.50
C GLU A 145 1.44 16.02 7.74
N VAL A 146 2.25 16.77 8.48
CA VAL A 146 2.83 16.34 9.75
C VAL A 146 2.53 17.41 10.80
N THR A 147 1.99 16.98 11.93
CA THR A 147 1.82 17.82 13.12
C THR A 147 2.69 17.25 14.23
N VAL A 148 3.58 18.08 14.77
CA VAL A 148 4.34 17.76 15.98
C VAL A 148 3.63 18.40 17.18
N CYS A 149 3.19 17.55 18.11
CA CYS A 149 2.65 17.95 19.40
C CYS A 149 3.82 18.18 20.36
N LEU A 150 4.31 19.41 20.41
CA LEU A 150 5.23 19.85 21.46
C LEU A 150 4.41 20.11 22.73
N GLU A 151 4.68 19.36 23.80
CA GLU A 151 4.19 19.69 25.15
C GLU A 151 4.81 21.00 25.67
#